data_AF-A0A6J4KG70-F1
#
_entry.id   AF-A0A6J4KG70-F1
#
_cell.length_a   1.000
_cell.length_b   1.000
_cell.length_c   1.000
_cell.angle_alpha   90.00
_cell.angle_beta   90.00
_cell.angle_gamma   90.00
#
_symmetry.space_group_name_H-M   'P 1'
#
loop_
_entity.id
_entity.type
_entity.pdbx_description
1 polymer ?
#
loop_
_entity_poly.entity_id
_entity_poly.type
_entity_poly.pdbx_seq_one_letter_code
_entity_poly.pdbx_strand_id
1 'polypeptide(L)' 'MVSTAQDRVSTKLPRIVFHAPDEIKEKLERLAAKRLRSVSNLVRLIVEEEIAKAEEMGELPESVVEPKTSNRVTQVK' A
#
# COMPACT_ATOMS: atom_id res chain seq x y z
N MET A 1 -22.09 -14.59 17.03
CA MET A 1 -22.14 -13.21 16.51
C MET A 1 -20.77 -12.59 16.65
N VAL A 2 -20.22 -12.16 15.51
CA VAL A 2 -19.04 -11.30 15.28
C VAL A 2 -17.78 -11.58 16.11
N SER A 3 -16.89 -12.42 15.58
CA SER A 3 -15.47 -12.35 15.94
C SER A 3 -14.92 -11.07 15.30
N THR A 4 -14.78 -10.00 16.08
CA THR A 4 -14.01 -8.83 15.67
C THR A 4 -12.54 -9.22 15.74
N ALA A 5 -12.05 -9.83 14.66
CA ALA A 5 -10.62 -9.90 14.41
C ALA A 5 -10.14 -8.44 14.34
N GLN A 6 -9.56 -7.98 15.44
CA GLN A 6 -8.82 -6.73 15.51
C GLN A 6 -7.79 -6.78 14.37
N ASP A 7 -8.05 -6.04 13.30
CA ASP A 7 -7.18 -5.93 12.15
C ASP A 7 -5.90 -5.23 12.63
N ARG A 8 -4.99 -6.04 13.16
CA ARG A 8 -3.70 -5.60 13.69
C ARG A 8 -2.97 -5.05 12.48
N VAL A 9 -3.00 -3.73 12.30
CA VAL A 9 -2.27 -3.01 11.26
C VAL A 9 -0.87 -3.59 11.23
N SER A 10 -0.60 -4.45 10.23
CA SER A 10 0.68 -5.12 10.12
C SER A 10 1.73 -4.03 9.99
N THR A 11 2.55 -3.85 11.02
CA THR A 11 3.57 -2.79 11.05
C THR A 11 4.72 -3.05 10.07
N LYS A 12 4.66 -4.15 9.33
CA LYS A 12 5.63 -4.56 8.33
C LYS A 12 4.94 -4.83 6.99
N LEU A 13 4.43 -3.77 6.37
CA LEU A 13 4.05 -3.82 4.96
C LEU A 13 5.31 -3.79 4.08
N PRO A 14 5.26 -4.41 2.88
CA PRO A 14 6.31 -4.25 1.88
C PRO A 14 6.59 -2.77 1.60
N ARG A 15 7.87 -2.38 1.60
CA ARG A 15 8.28 -1.00 1.34
C ARG A 15 8.43 -0.77 -0.15
N ILE A 16 7.76 0.27 -0.65
CA ILE A 16 7.93 0.78 -2.02
C ILE A 16 8.70 2.10 -1.91
N VAL A 17 9.72 2.28 -2.75
CA VAL A 17 10.51 3.51 -2.85
C VAL A 17 10.48 3.97 -4.29
N PHE A 18 10.19 5.26 -4.50
CA PHE A 18 10.23 5.88 -5.82
C PHE A 18 10.92 7.23 -5.74
N HIS A 19 11.53 7.64 -6.85
CA HIS A 19 12.10 8.96 -7.02
C HIS A 19 11.13 9.81 -7.84
N ALA A 20 10.80 11.00 -7.35
CA ALA A 20 9.94 11.94 -8.02
C ALA A 20 10.65 13.29 -8.16
N PRO A 21 10.34 14.09 -9.20
CA PRO A 21 10.78 15.47 -9.27
C PRO A 21 10.31 16.27 -8.05
N ASP A 22 11.12 17.25 -7.62
CA ASP A 22 10.84 18.06 -6.42
C ASP A 22 9.45 18.72 -6.48
N GLU A 23 9.06 19.24 -7.65
CA GLU A 23 7.77 19.86 -7.87
C GLU A 23 6.60 18.90 -7.56
N ILE A 24 6.73 17.62 -7.92
CA ILE A 24 5.70 16.61 -7.68
C ILE A 24 5.63 16.28 -6.19
N LYS A 25 6.79 16.15 -5.53
CA LYS A 25 6.86 15.91 -4.08
C LYS A 25 6.19 17.03 -3.30
N GLU A 26 6.46 18.29 -3.63
CA GLU A 26 5.81 19.43 -2.98
C GLU A 26 4.29 19.44 -3.18
N LYS A 27 3.83 19.22 -4.42
CA LYS A 27 2.39 19.16 -4.72
C LYS A 27 1.71 18.05 -3.94
N LEU A 28 2.35 16.88 -3.83
CA LEU A 28 1.85 15.74 -3.08
C LEU A 28 1.76 16.03 -1.58
N GLU A 29 2.79 16.64 -0.98
CA GLU A 29 2.81 17.03 0.44
C GLU A 29 1.69 18.04 0.75
N ARG A 30 1.54 19.07 -0.08
CA ARG A 30 0.46 20.07 0.07
C ARG A 30 -0.92 19.45 -0.07
N LEU A 31 -1.10 18.52 -1.01
CA LEU A 31 -2.37 17.81 -1.22
C LEU A 31 -2.72 16.92 -0.01
N ALA A 32 -1.73 16.20 0.52
CA ALA A 32 -1.90 15.36 1.71
C ALA A 32 -2.33 16.19 2.92
N ALA A 33 -1.66 17.33 3.15
CA ALA A 33 -2.01 18.26 4.22
C ALA A 33 -3.44 18.79 4.09
N LYS A 34 -3.85 19.23 2.90
CA LYS A 34 -5.22 19.70 2.64
C LYS A 34 -6.29 18.63 2.89
N ARG A 35 -5.94 17.36 2.72
CA ARG A 35 -6.84 16.22 2.92
C ARG A 35 -6.79 15.63 4.33
N LEU A 36 -6.02 16.23 5.24
CA LEU A 36 -5.81 15.77 6.62
C LEU A 36 -5.30 14.31 6.68
N ARG A 37 -4.38 13.94 5.78
CA ARG A 37 -3.78 12.60 5.70
C ARG A 37 -2.27 12.66 5.57
N SER A 38 -1.59 11.57 5.93
CA SER A 38 -0.16 11.41 5.62
C SER A 38 0.05 11.21 4.12
N VAL A 39 1.24 11.57 3.63
CA VAL A 39 1.63 11.34 2.23
C VAL A 39 1.51 9.86 1.87
N SER A 40 2.00 8.95 2.71
CA SER A 40 1.92 7.51 2.47
C SER A 40 0.48 7.02 2.32
N ASN A 41 -0.45 7.51 3.15
CA ASN A 41 -1.85 7.12 3.04
C ASN A 41 -2.50 7.69 1.78
N LEU A 42 -2.17 8.92 1.41
CA LEU A 42 -2.68 9.50 0.16
C LEU A 42 -2.18 8.72 -1.06
N VAL A 43 -0.88 8.42 -1.12
CA VAL A 43 -0.29 7.63 -2.21
C VAL A 43 -0.93 6.24 -2.27
N ARG A 44 -1.13 5.59 -1.12
CA ARG A 44 -1.78 4.28 -1.07
C ARG A 44 -3.16 4.30 -1.73
N LEU A 45 -3.98 5.31 -1.44
CA LEU A 45 -5.32 5.44 -2.02
C LEU A 45 -5.28 5.69 -3.53
N ILE A 46 -4.38 6.56 -3.98
CA ILE A 46 -4.22 6.84 -5.41
C ILE A 46 -3.83 5.57 -6.16
N VAL A 47 -2.93 4.78 -5.58
CA VAL A 47 -2.49 3.49 -6.16
C VAL A 47 -3.62 2.46 -6.12
N GLU A 48 -4.35 2.34 -5.02
CA GLU A 48 -5.53 1.45 -4.89
C GLU A 48 -6.60 1.79 -5.94
N GLU A 49 -6.91 3.09 -6.12
CA GLU A 49 -7.87 3.58 -7.11
C GLU A 49 -7.42 3.27 -8.56
N GLU A 50 -6.13 3.41 -8.85
CA GLU A 50 -5.61 3.16 -10.20
C GLU A 50 -5.57 1.67 -10.53
N ILE A 51 -5.21 0.82 -9.55
CA ILE A 51 -5.28 -0.64 -9.70
C ILE A 51 -6.72 -1.08 -9.93
N ALA A 52 -7.67 -0.57 -9.16
CA ALA A 52 -9.09 -0.92 -9.32
C ALA A 52 -9.60 -0.59 -10.74
N LYS A 53 -9.23 0.57 -11.30
CA LYS A 53 -9.58 0.91 -12.69
C LYS A 53 -8.94 -0.05 -13.69
N ALA A 54 -7.66 -0.39 -13.50
CA ALA A 54 -6.96 -1.30 -14.39
C ALA A 54 -7.54 -2.73 -14.32
N GLU A 55 -8.02 -3.17 -13.17
CA GLU A 55 -8.77 -4.41 -13.00
C GLU A 55 -10.13 -4.35 -13.73
N GLU A 56 -10.90 -3.26 -13.56
CA GLU A 56 -12.17 -3.05 -14.26
C GLU A 56 -12.00 -3.01 -15.80
N MET A 57 -10.89 -2.46 -16.28
CA MET A 57 -10.56 -2.39 -17.71
C MET A 57 -9.97 -3.70 -18.25
N GLY A 58 -9.69 -4.68 -17.39
CA GLY A 58 -9.05 -5.95 -17.76
C GLY A 58 -7.58 -5.83 -18.13
N GLU A 59 -6.91 -4.73 -17.78
CA GLU A 59 -5.46 -4.55 -17.97
C GLU A 59 -4.64 -5.36 -16.96
N LEU A 60 -5.18 -5.53 -15.74
CA LEU A 60 -4.64 -6.39 -14.72
C LEU A 60 -5.55 -7.62 -14.56
N PRO A 61 -5.04 -8.85 -14.72
CA PRO A 61 -5.80 -10.03 -14.31
C PRO A 61 -6.02 -9.96 -12.80
N GLU A 62 -7.20 -10.38 -12.29
CA GLU A 62 -7.42 -10.56 -10.85
C GLU A 62 -6.37 -11.52 -10.29
N SER A 63 -5.24 -10.99 -9.83
CA SER A 63 -4.14 -11.82 -9.37
C SER A 63 -4.41 -12.15 -7.90
N VAL A 64 -4.74 -13.42 -7.66
CA VAL A 64 -4.76 -14.06 -6.35
C VAL A 64 -3.38 -13.89 -5.73
N VAL A 65 -3.21 -12.88 -4.87
CA VAL A 65 -1.95 -12.68 -4.14
C VAL A 65 -1.83 -13.79 -3.12
N GLU A 66 -1.21 -14.91 -3.50
CA GLU A 66 -0.79 -15.91 -2.52
C GLU A 66 0.22 -15.24 -1.56
N PRO A 67 -0.03 -15.28 -0.24
CA PRO A 67 0.90 -14.72 0.72
C PRO A 67 2.20 -15.51 0.65
N LYS A 68 3.24 -14.92 0.06
CA LYS A 68 4.60 -15.48 0.12
C LYS A 68 5.00 -15.60 1.59
N THR A 69 4.90 -16.82 2.11
CA THR A 69 5.35 -17.20 3.44
C THR A 69 6.82 -16.82 3.58
N SER A 70 7.07 -15.79 4.39
CA SER A 70 8.39 -15.36 4.79
C SER A 70 9.08 -16.51 5.55
N ASN A 71 9.91 -17.28 4.86
CA ASN A 71 10.74 -18.31 5.46
C ASN A 71 11.60 -17.72 6.58
N ARG A 72 11.30 -18.11 7.82
CA ARG A 72 12.15 -17.90 8.99
C ARG A 72 12.83 -19.23 9.32
N VAL A 73 14.08 -19.38 8.87
CA VAL A 73 15.02 -20.43 9.31
C VAL A 73 16.38 -19.71 9.30
N THR A 74 17.19 -19.68 10.36
CA THR A 74 17.67 -20.83 11.15
C THR A 74 18.06 -20.41 12.57
N GLN A 75 18.00 -21.41 13.45
CA GLN A 75 18.20 -21.45 14.89
C GLN A 75 19.60 -21.03 15.38
N VAL A 76 19.57 -20.59 16.64
CA VAL A 76 20.63 -20.58 17.67
C VAL A 76 21.56 -21.80 17.66
N LYS A 77 22.84 -21.54 17.96
CA LYS A 77 23.70 -22.46 18.69
C LYS A 77 24.35 -21.71 19.85
#